data_AF-A0A8J7G6Z1-F1
#
_entry.id   AF-A0A8J7G6Z1-F1
#
_cell.length_a   1.000
_cell.length_b   1.000
_cell.length_c   1.000
_cell.angle_alpha   90.00
_cell.angle_beta   90.00
_cell.angle_gamma   90.00
#
_symmetry.space_group_name_H-M   'P 1'
#
loop_
_entity.id
_entity.type
_entity.pdbx_description
1 polymer ?
#
loop_
_entity_poly.entity_id
_entity_poly.type
_entity_poly.pdbx_seq_one_letter_code
_entity_poly.pdbx_strand_id
1 'polypeptide(L)'
;MIRQRLVQLAAAALLAGGLLAASPASPAMASTPTCDWVALYNNAWVPMYKAGNTVTCNMVQGTHSAAVQKLQYTMNYCYGENLALDSDFGPATKAALIRVQRIAGTPADGQYGPNTRRAMYWVDTNGYCVQVG
;
A
#
# COMPACT_ATOMS: atom_id res chain seq x y z
N MET A 1 35.20 -33.48 46.94
CA MET A 1 35.28 -33.10 45.52
C MET A 1 34.53 -34.14 44.70
N ILE A 2 33.65 -33.67 43.79
CA ILE A 2 33.18 -34.37 42.57
C ILE A 2 32.23 -35.57 42.82
N ARG A 3 30.90 -35.35 42.87
CA ARG A 3 29.92 -35.44 41.75
C ARG A 3 29.94 -36.79 41.01
N GLN A 4 29.28 -37.80 41.57
CA GLN A 4 28.89 -39.03 40.87
C GLN A 4 27.42 -38.99 40.45
N ARG A 5 27.18 -39.53 39.25
CA ARG A 5 25.92 -39.56 38.53
C ARG A 5 25.01 -40.72 38.98
N LEU A 6 23.75 -40.58 38.58
CA LEU A 6 22.67 -41.56 38.40
C LEU A 6 21.71 -41.73 39.59
N VAL A 7 20.41 -41.63 39.25
CA VAL A 7 19.17 -42.14 39.88
C VAL A 7 18.08 -41.09 39.59
N GLN A 8 16.86 -41.34 39.11
CA GLN A 8 16.15 -42.49 38.57
C GLN A 8 14.90 -41.94 37.87
N LEU A 9 14.39 -42.72 36.92
CA LEU A 9 12.99 -42.99 36.57
C LEU A 9 11.89 -42.00 37.03
N ALA A 10 11.24 -41.44 36.00
CA ALA A 10 9.84 -41.04 35.83
C ALA A 10 8.90 -40.95 37.05
N ALA A 11 8.25 -39.79 37.18
CA ALA A 11 6.87 -39.69 37.64
C ALA A 11 6.15 -38.60 36.84
N ALA A 12 5.09 -38.99 36.13
CA ALA A 12 4.15 -38.08 35.53
C ALA A 12 3.34 -37.40 36.65
N ALA A 13 3.30 -36.07 36.66
CA ALA A 13 2.40 -35.28 37.49
C ALA A 13 1.69 -34.25 36.61
N LEU A 14 0.39 -34.45 36.44
CA LEU A 14 -0.57 -33.49 35.91
C LEU A 14 -0.61 -32.26 36.84
N LEU A 15 -0.18 -31.11 36.34
CA LEU A 15 -0.52 -29.81 36.91
C LEU A 15 -0.93 -28.88 35.76
N ALA A 16 -2.10 -28.27 35.93
CA ALA A 16 -2.79 -27.45 34.94
C ALA A 16 -1.89 -26.33 34.40
N GLY A 17 -1.46 -26.48 33.15
CA GLY A 17 -0.70 -25.48 32.41
C GLY A 17 -1.58 -24.32 31.97
N GLY A 18 -1.78 -23.33 32.84
CA GLY A 18 -2.27 -22.01 32.45
C GLY A 18 -1.11 -21.15 31.93
N LEU A 19 -0.60 -21.45 30.74
CA LEU A 19 0.28 -20.53 30.01
C LEU A 19 -0.59 -19.41 29.44
N LEU A 20 -0.64 -18.26 30.12
CA LEU A 20 -1.06 -17.00 29.52
C LEU A 20 -0.05 -16.66 28.41
N ALA A 21 -0.24 -17.21 27.22
CA ALA A 21 0.42 -16.74 26.02
C ALA A 21 -0.08 -15.31 25.77
N ALA A 22 0.72 -14.32 26.17
CA ALA A 22 0.55 -12.95 25.71
C ALA A 22 0.66 -12.99 24.18
N SER A 23 -0.49 -12.97 23.51
CA SER A 23 -0.53 -12.83 22.05
C SER A 23 0.21 -11.53 21.73
N PRO A 24 1.24 -11.53 20.86
CA PRO A 24 1.77 -10.28 20.37
C PRO A 24 0.61 -9.58 19.67
N ALA A 25 0.11 -8.50 20.27
CA ALA A 25 -0.80 -7.60 19.57
C ALA A 25 -0.06 -7.21 18.29
N SER A 26 -0.56 -7.68 17.14
CA SER A 26 -0.06 -7.22 15.86
C SER A 26 -0.10 -5.70 15.90
N PRO A 27 0.95 -4.98 15.48
CA PRO A 27 0.85 -3.53 15.37
C PRO A 27 -0.40 -3.27 14.54
N ALA A 28 -1.38 -2.57 15.14
CA ALA A 28 -2.56 -2.16 14.42
C ALA A 28 -2.04 -1.35 13.24
N MET A 29 -2.05 -1.94 12.04
CA MET A 29 -1.78 -1.20 10.82
C MET A 29 -2.87 -0.14 10.81
N ALA A 30 -2.50 1.09 11.14
CA ALA A 30 -3.41 2.20 11.00
C ALA A 30 -3.94 2.15 9.57
N SER A 31 -5.26 2.01 9.44
CA SER A 31 -5.92 2.00 8.14
C SER A 31 -5.43 3.22 7.37
N THR A 32 -4.66 2.99 6.31
CA THR A 32 -4.14 4.08 5.48
C THR A 32 -5.36 4.80 4.90
N PRO A 33 -5.46 6.13 5.05
CA PRO A 33 -6.65 6.86 4.60
C PRO A 33 -6.76 6.79 3.07
N THR A 34 -7.98 6.90 2.56
CA THR A 34 -8.23 6.89 1.12
C THR A 34 -7.84 8.24 0.50
N CYS A 35 -7.14 8.21 -0.65
CA CYS A 35 -6.87 9.43 -1.39
C CYS A 35 -8.18 9.98 -1.98
N ASP A 36 -8.51 11.22 -1.66
CA ASP A 36 -9.73 11.89 -2.10
C ASP A 36 -9.45 13.17 -2.93
N TRP A 37 -8.20 13.64 -2.92
CA TRP A 37 -7.80 14.89 -3.56
C TRP A 37 -6.45 14.81 -4.26
N VAL A 38 -6.02 15.93 -4.85
CA VAL A 38 -4.76 16.06 -5.60
C VAL A 38 -3.95 17.21 -5.03
N ALA A 39 -2.64 17.04 -4.93
CA ALA A 39 -1.74 18.17 -4.65
C ALA A 39 -0.40 18.04 -5.34
N LEU A 40 0.35 19.13 -5.24
CA LEU A 40 1.72 19.22 -5.69
C LEU A 40 2.65 18.55 -4.68
N TYR A 41 3.42 17.57 -5.15
CA TYR A 41 4.44 16.86 -4.38
C TYR A 41 5.66 16.64 -5.28
N ASN A 42 6.84 17.11 -4.85
CA ASN A 42 8.08 17.04 -5.63
C ASN A 42 7.90 17.49 -7.10
N ASN A 43 7.26 18.65 -7.27
CA ASN A 43 6.94 19.26 -8.56
C ASN A 43 5.95 18.48 -9.46
N ALA A 44 5.28 17.44 -8.95
CA ALA A 44 4.26 16.72 -9.70
C ALA A 44 2.92 16.62 -8.98
N TRP A 45 1.85 16.50 -9.77
CA TRP A 45 0.49 16.41 -9.26
C TRP A 45 0.16 14.95 -8.92
N VAL A 46 -0.02 14.67 -7.62
CA VAL A 46 -0.24 13.31 -7.11
C VAL A 46 -1.50 13.22 -6.23
N PRO A 47 -2.11 12.03 -6.13
CA PRO A 47 -3.13 11.70 -5.14
C PRO A 47 -2.69 12.01 -3.71
N MET A 48 -3.60 12.62 -2.95
CA MET A 48 -3.46 12.86 -1.52
C MET A 48 -4.76 12.61 -0.77
N TYR A 49 -4.64 12.44 0.53
CA TYR A 49 -5.74 12.54 1.47
C TYR A 49 -5.80 13.96 2.03
N LYS A 50 -6.87 14.70 1.68
CA LYS A 50 -7.02 16.12 1.97
C LYS A 50 -7.12 16.41 3.46
N ALA A 51 -7.96 15.69 4.19
CA ALA A 51 -8.20 15.98 5.60
C ALA A 51 -6.95 15.71 6.47
N GLY A 52 -6.09 14.78 6.05
CA GLY A 52 -4.81 14.51 6.70
C GLY A 52 -3.61 15.25 6.11
N ASN A 53 -3.81 16.07 5.07
CA ASN A 53 -2.76 16.76 4.30
C ASN A 53 -1.54 15.86 3.99
N THR A 54 -1.80 14.66 3.46
CA THR A 54 -0.77 13.64 3.28
C THR A 54 -0.89 12.92 1.94
N VAL A 55 0.24 12.67 1.30
CA VAL A 55 0.35 11.82 0.09
C VAL A 55 0.48 10.34 0.44
N THR A 56 0.48 10.00 1.74
CA THR A 56 0.45 8.62 2.24
C THR A 56 -1.01 8.21 2.40
N CYS A 57 -1.60 7.77 1.30
CA CYS A 57 -2.99 7.35 1.20
C CYS A 57 -3.11 6.17 0.22
N ASN A 58 -4.26 5.50 0.20
CA ASN A 58 -4.53 4.39 -0.73
C ASN A 58 -5.75 4.66 -1.63
N MET A 59 -5.84 3.95 -2.75
CA MET A 59 -7.07 3.84 -3.53
C MET A 59 -7.20 2.42 -4.06
N VAL A 60 -8.41 1.88 -4.03
CA VAL A 60 -8.71 0.52 -4.46
C VAL A 60 -9.96 0.53 -5.33
N GLN A 61 -10.28 -0.61 -5.93
CA GLN A 61 -11.49 -0.73 -6.73
C GLN A 61 -12.74 -0.36 -5.92
N GLY A 62 -13.60 0.48 -6.48
CA GLY A 62 -14.79 1.05 -5.82
C GLY A 62 -14.57 2.44 -5.21
N THR A 63 -13.34 2.95 -5.15
CA THR A 63 -13.09 4.35 -4.80
C THR A 63 -13.59 5.28 -5.91
N HIS A 64 -14.31 6.35 -5.55
CA HIS A 64 -14.68 7.44 -6.46
C HIS A 64 -14.17 8.78 -5.91
N SER A 65 -13.22 9.42 -6.58
CA SER A 65 -12.63 10.68 -6.11
C SER A 65 -11.80 11.41 -7.19
N ALA A 66 -11.49 12.69 -6.95
CA ALA A 66 -10.59 13.47 -7.80
C ALA A 66 -9.17 12.86 -7.87
N ALA A 67 -8.76 12.16 -6.82
CA ALA A 67 -7.50 11.43 -6.80
C ALA A 67 -7.48 10.29 -7.83
N VAL A 68 -8.61 9.59 -8.01
CA VAL A 68 -8.75 8.54 -9.02
C VAL A 68 -8.66 9.13 -10.42
N GLN A 69 -9.36 10.23 -10.69
CA GLN A 69 -9.27 10.90 -11.98
C GLN A 69 -7.84 11.31 -12.32
N LYS A 70 -7.09 11.81 -11.32
CA LYS A 70 -5.69 12.14 -11.53
C LYS A 70 -4.84 10.91 -11.82
N LEU A 71 -5.07 9.80 -11.12
CA LEU A 71 -4.39 8.53 -11.40
C LEU A 71 -4.69 8.06 -12.84
N GLN A 72 -5.95 8.06 -13.25
CA GLN A 72 -6.38 7.70 -14.61
C GLN A 72 -5.69 8.57 -15.67
N TYR A 73 -5.69 9.89 -15.48
CA TYR A 73 -5.01 10.84 -16.36
C TYR A 73 -3.52 10.54 -16.48
N THR A 74 -2.83 10.33 -15.35
CA THR A 74 -1.41 10.00 -15.35
C THR A 74 -1.12 8.69 -16.06
N MET A 75 -1.96 7.66 -15.86
CA MET A 75 -1.81 6.37 -16.55
C MET A 75 -2.02 6.52 -18.07
N ASN A 76 -3.00 7.29 -18.51
CA ASN A 76 -3.19 7.57 -19.94
C ASN A 76 -2.00 8.35 -20.52
N TYR A 77 -1.56 9.39 -19.83
CA TYR A 77 -0.56 10.32 -20.35
C TYR A 77 0.87 9.76 -20.32
N CYS A 78 1.29 9.17 -19.19
CA CYS A 78 2.66 8.69 -19.03
C CYS A 78 2.87 7.23 -19.44
N TYR A 79 1.79 6.46 -19.56
CA TYR A 79 1.88 5.02 -19.85
C TYR A 79 1.07 4.59 -21.08
N GLY A 80 0.34 5.49 -21.73
CA GLY A 80 -0.44 5.18 -22.93
C GLY A 80 -1.66 4.29 -22.67
N GLU A 81 -2.16 4.27 -21.44
CA GLU A 81 -3.42 3.61 -21.13
C GLU A 81 -4.61 4.34 -21.81
N ASN A 82 -5.74 3.65 -21.94
CA ASN A 82 -6.94 4.19 -22.57
C ASN A 82 -8.15 4.10 -21.63
N LEU A 83 -8.08 4.85 -20.52
CA LEU A 83 -9.12 4.91 -19.50
C LEU A 83 -10.04 6.12 -19.71
N ALA A 84 -11.30 5.98 -19.33
CA ALA A 84 -12.14 7.13 -19.06
C ALA A 84 -11.60 7.92 -17.86
N LEU A 85 -11.74 9.24 -17.88
CA LEU A 85 -11.40 10.13 -16.76
C LEU A 85 -12.63 10.41 -15.91
N ASP A 86 -13.30 9.35 -15.47
CA ASP A 86 -14.60 9.37 -14.81
C ASP A 86 -14.54 9.49 -13.29
N SER A 87 -13.33 9.52 -12.70
CA SER A 87 -13.11 9.50 -11.24
C SER A 87 -13.47 8.18 -10.57
N ASP A 88 -13.83 7.13 -11.32
CA ASP A 88 -14.21 5.82 -10.80
C ASP A 88 -13.06 4.82 -10.87
N PHE A 89 -12.68 4.26 -9.73
CA PHE A 89 -11.69 3.19 -9.68
C PHE A 89 -12.41 1.87 -9.99
N GLY A 90 -12.83 1.71 -11.25
CA GLY A 90 -13.48 0.50 -11.74
C GLY A 90 -12.49 -0.62 -12.11
N PRO A 91 -13.00 -1.75 -12.63
CA PRO A 91 -12.18 -2.86 -13.11
C PRO A 91 -11.15 -2.45 -14.17
N ALA A 92 -11.50 -1.52 -15.07
CA ALA A 92 -10.59 -1.00 -16.09
C ALA A 92 -9.40 -0.25 -15.47
N THR A 93 -9.67 0.66 -14.53
CA THR A 93 -8.65 1.40 -13.76
C THR A 93 -7.73 0.43 -13.02
N LYS A 94 -8.28 -0.61 -12.38
CA LYS A 94 -7.49 -1.66 -11.72
C LYS A 94 -6.58 -2.41 -12.68
N ALA A 95 -7.11 -2.84 -13.82
CA ALA A 95 -6.34 -3.59 -14.82
C ALA A 95 -5.19 -2.74 -15.41
N ALA A 96 -5.43 -1.46 -15.67
CA ALA A 96 -4.41 -0.50 -16.08
C ALA A 96 -3.34 -0.30 -15.00
N LEU A 97 -3.76 -0.14 -13.75
CA LEU A 97 -2.82 0.03 -12.64
C LEU A 97 -1.89 -1.18 -12.50
N ILE A 98 -2.40 -2.40 -12.67
CA ILE A 98 -1.58 -3.63 -12.66
C ILE A 98 -0.49 -3.57 -13.75
N ARG A 99 -0.82 -3.11 -14.97
CA ARG A 99 0.16 -2.96 -16.05
C ARG A 99 1.21 -1.91 -15.71
N VAL A 100 0.78 -0.75 -15.23
CA VAL A 100 1.66 0.35 -14.81
C VAL A 100 2.59 -0.09 -13.69
N GLN A 101 2.08 -0.82 -12.68
CA GLN A 101 2.88 -1.35 -11.58
C GLN A 101 3.97 -2.32 -12.07
N ARG A 102 3.67 -3.17 -13.07
CA ARG A 102 4.67 -4.05 -13.70
C ARG A 102 5.77 -3.26 -14.39
N ILE A 103 5.41 -2.20 -15.14
CA ILE A 103 6.37 -1.32 -15.83
C ILE A 103 7.23 -0.56 -14.80
N ALA A 104 6.61 -0.07 -13.73
CA ALA A 104 7.27 0.69 -12.68
C ALA A 104 8.12 -0.16 -11.71
N GLY A 105 8.06 -1.49 -11.80
CA GLY A 105 8.85 -2.39 -10.94
C GLY A 105 8.36 -2.42 -9.48
N THR A 106 7.06 -2.28 -9.24
CA THR A 106 6.43 -2.38 -7.90
C THR A 106 5.44 -3.56 -7.87
N PRO A 107 5.01 -4.08 -6.70
CA PRO A 107 4.02 -5.15 -6.66
C PRO A 107 2.78 -4.83 -7.49
N ALA A 108 2.46 -5.72 -8.43
CA ALA A 108 1.37 -5.53 -9.39
C ALA A 108 0.03 -6.05 -8.84
N ASP A 109 -0.39 -5.51 -7.70
CA ASP A 109 -1.57 -5.91 -6.94
C ASP A 109 -2.86 -5.18 -7.35
N GLY A 110 -2.75 -4.17 -8.22
CA GLY A 110 -3.87 -3.33 -8.66
C GLY A 110 -4.43 -2.42 -7.57
N GLN A 111 -3.67 -2.18 -6.51
CA GLN A 111 -4.00 -1.23 -5.45
C GLN A 111 -3.05 -0.04 -5.53
N TYR A 112 -3.59 1.16 -5.48
CA TYR A 112 -2.77 2.35 -5.37
C TYR A 112 -2.38 2.56 -3.91
N GLY A 113 -1.08 2.73 -3.67
CA GLY A 113 -0.56 3.09 -2.36
C GLY A 113 0.80 3.77 -2.45
N PRO A 114 1.46 4.04 -1.31
CA PRO A 114 2.73 4.76 -1.29
C PRO A 114 3.80 4.12 -2.18
N ASN A 115 3.92 2.79 -2.20
CA ASN A 115 4.89 2.11 -3.07
C ASN A 115 4.63 2.37 -4.56
N THR A 116 3.38 2.35 -4.99
CA THR A 116 3.00 2.68 -6.37
C THR A 116 3.26 4.15 -6.68
N ARG A 117 2.88 5.07 -5.78
CA ARG A 117 3.15 6.51 -5.94
C ARG A 117 4.63 6.79 -6.20
N ARG A 118 5.51 6.20 -5.40
CA ARG A 118 6.97 6.38 -5.50
C ARG A 118 7.54 5.80 -6.80
N ALA A 119 7.06 4.62 -7.18
CA ALA A 119 7.61 3.87 -8.31
C ALA A 119 7.15 4.40 -9.68
N MET A 120 5.91 4.88 -9.80
CA MET A 120 5.36 5.32 -11.07
C MET A 120 5.75 6.76 -11.44
N TYR A 121 5.70 7.07 -12.73
CA TYR A 121 5.80 8.42 -13.28
C TYR A 121 4.51 9.20 -13.04
N TRP A 122 4.66 10.50 -12.82
CA TRP A 122 3.62 11.49 -12.65
C TRP A 122 3.83 12.66 -13.59
N VAL A 123 2.73 13.29 -13.99
CA VAL A 123 2.79 14.53 -14.77
C VAL A 123 3.19 15.69 -13.85
N ASP A 124 4.35 16.27 -14.13
CA ASP A 124 4.92 17.42 -13.42
C ASP A 124 4.25 18.75 -13.83
N THR A 125 4.65 19.86 -13.20
CA THR A 125 4.10 21.20 -13.51
C THR A 125 4.44 21.70 -14.91
N ASN A 126 5.43 21.09 -15.58
CA ASN A 126 5.85 21.42 -16.94
C ASN A 126 5.26 20.45 -17.99
N GLY A 127 4.49 19.44 -17.57
CA GLY A 127 3.90 18.44 -18.45
C GLY A 127 4.79 17.23 -18.77
N TYR A 128 5.90 17.05 -18.05
CA TYR A 128 6.79 15.90 -18.19
C TYR A 128 6.40 14.76 -17.24
N CYS A 129 6.74 13.52 -17.61
CA CYS A 129 6.55 12.34 -16.78
C CYS A 129 7.79 12.11 -15.91
N VAL A 130 7.65 12.30 -14.59
CA VAL A 130 8.75 12.23 -13.61
C VAL A 130 8.39 11.33 -12.44
N GLN A 131 9.37 10.66 -11.85
CA GLN A 131 9.17 9.94 -10.58
C GLN A 131 9.26 10.93 -9.42
N VAL A 132 8.46 10.70 -8.38
CA VAL A 132 8.31 11.65 -7.26
C VAL A 132 9.00 11.22 -5.97
N GLY A 133 9.64 10.05 -5.93
CA GLY A 133 10.41 9.60 -4.77
C GLY A 133 9.57 8.93 -3.70
#